data_AF-A0A239VGC6-F1
#
_entry.id   AF-A0A239VGC6-F1
#
_cell.length_a   1.000
_cell.length_b   1.000
_cell.length_c   1.000
_cell.angle_alpha   90.00
_cell.angle_beta   90.00
_cell.angle_gamma   90.00
#
_symmetry.space_group_name_H-M   'P 1'
#
loop_
_entity.id
_entity.type
_entity.pdbx_description
1 polymer ?
#
loop_
_entity_poly.entity_id
_entity_poly.type
_entity_poly.pdbx_seq_one_letter_code
_entity_poly.pdbx_strand_id
1 'polypeptide(L)'
;MYVPAHFRMSDEQVHGYIASAQTADVVTVTDGVPEATFLPLQWVDDGTLWGRLRMHVARNNPIVRDYGRREPGGQALVIVRGPDEYVSPAGLPSHEDTGRVVPTWNYVVVHAYGPLLLHEDSVWLREHVAQLSDRFESGSSEQWRTDDAPGDFIEKMLRAVVGVEIPIERVVAKCKFAQNKAPSDVQVLLRRAESRGDEQCAAIYRDVALPAARARAQTLRSLRRG
;
A
#
# COMPACT_ATOMS: atom_id res chain seq x y z
N MET A 1 13.92 -2.33 0.05
CA MET A 1 13.36 -3.55 -0.57
C MET A 1 14.08 -3.81 -1.89
N TYR A 2 14.46 -5.05 -2.20
CA TYR A 2 14.99 -5.42 -3.52
C TYR A 2 13.84 -5.69 -4.52
N VAL A 3 13.89 -5.04 -5.68
CA VAL A 3 12.86 -5.12 -6.72
C VAL A 3 13.48 -5.51 -8.07
N PRO A 4 13.40 -6.80 -8.47
CA PRO A 4 13.74 -7.23 -9.82
C PRO A 4 12.98 -6.42 -10.88
N ALA A 5 13.62 -6.15 -12.02
CA ALA A 5 13.06 -5.28 -13.07
C ALA A 5 11.65 -5.71 -13.54
N HIS A 6 11.40 -7.02 -13.64
CA HIS A 6 10.11 -7.58 -14.07
C HIS A 6 9.00 -7.54 -13.00
N PHE A 7 9.31 -7.05 -11.80
CA PHE A 7 8.34 -6.82 -10.71
C PHE A 7 8.21 -5.34 -10.33
N ARG A 8 8.87 -4.44 -11.08
CA ARG A 8 8.70 -3.00 -10.88
C ARG A 8 7.31 -2.57 -11.33
N MET A 9 6.78 -1.60 -10.62
CA MET A 9 5.51 -0.95 -10.92
C MET A 9 5.79 0.41 -11.57
N SER A 10 4.90 0.86 -12.45
CA SER A 10 4.95 2.24 -12.95
C SER A 10 4.50 3.23 -11.86
N ASP A 11 4.87 4.49 -12.00
CA ASP A 11 4.48 5.54 -11.05
C ASP A 11 2.94 5.65 -10.93
N GLU A 12 2.21 5.50 -12.03
CA GLU A 12 0.75 5.46 -12.06
C GLU A 12 0.18 4.31 -11.20
N GLN A 13 0.73 3.10 -11.34
CA GLN A 13 0.32 1.97 -10.52
C GLN A 13 0.59 2.23 -9.04
N VAL A 14 1.78 2.74 -8.72
CA VAL A 14 2.18 3.07 -7.35
C VAL A 14 1.26 4.12 -6.75
N HIS A 15 0.97 5.19 -7.49
CA HIS A 15 0.06 6.25 -7.08
C HIS A 15 -1.32 5.68 -6.77
N GLY A 16 -1.84 4.79 -7.62
CA GLY A 16 -3.12 4.11 -7.38
C GLY A 16 -3.19 3.44 -6.01
N TYR A 17 -2.15 2.67 -5.63
CA TYR A 17 -2.09 2.01 -4.33
C TYR A 17 -1.94 2.97 -3.15
N ILE A 18 -1.17 4.05 -3.30
CA ILE A 18 -1.00 5.06 -2.24
C ILE A 18 -2.32 5.82 -2.04
N ALA A 19 -2.94 6.31 -3.11
CA ALA A 19 -4.15 7.12 -3.07
C ALA A 19 -5.36 6.32 -2.54
N SER A 20 -5.46 5.03 -2.90
CA SER A 20 -6.54 4.15 -2.45
C SER A 20 -6.30 3.52 -1.07
N ALA A 21 -5.11 3.69 -0.47
CA ALA A 21 -4.79 3.10 0.81
C ALA A 21 -5.74 3.62 1.90
N GLN A 22 -6.28 2.72 2.70
CA GLN A 22 -7.15 3.03 3.83
C GLN A 22 -6.41 2.89 5.16
N THR A 23 -5.46 1.97 5.21
CA THR A 23 -4.64 1.68 6.37
C THR A 23 -3.22 1.37 5.91
N ALA A 24 -2.26 1.54 6.81
CA ALA A 24 -0.89 1.09 6.61
C ALA A 24 -0.20 0.83 7.95
N ASP A 25 0.92 0.09 7.90
CA ASP A 25 1.88 0.11 9.00
C ASP A 25 2.79 1.30 8.85
N VAL A 26 2.89 2.12 9.89
CA VAL A 26 3.90 3.18 9.99
C VAL A 26 5.00 2.71 10.90
N VAL A 27 6.18 2.58 10.30
CA VAL A 27 7.40 2.11 10.93
C VAL A 27 8.27 3.30 11.27
N THR A 28 8.55 3.44 12.55
CA THR A 28 9.45 4.44 13.14
C THR A 28 10.63 3.73 13.80
N VAL A 29 11.73 4.45 14.04
CA VAL A 29 12.94 3.92 14.68
C VAL A 29 13.37 4.80 15.84
N THR A 30 13.31 4.24 17.05
CA THR A 30 13.78 4.85 18.30
C THR A 30 14.93 4.04 18.86
N ASP A 31 16.06 4.70 19.11
CA ASP A 31 17.28 4.07 19.67
C ASP A 31 17.72 2.80 18.92
N GLY A 32 17.55 2.80 17.59
CA GLY A 32 17.89 1.68 16.71
C GLY A 32 16.85 0.55 16.68
N VAL A 33 15.75 0.66 17.43
CA VAL A 33 14.66 -0.33 17.47
C VAL A 33 13.51 0.11 16.57
N PRO A 34 13.10 -0.70 15.57
CA PRO A 34 11.94 -0.41 14.76
C PRO A 34 10.65 -0.75 15.52
N GLU A 35 9.65 0.13 15.44
CA GLU A 35 8.29 -0.09 15.92
C GLU A 35 7.31 0.15 14.77
N ALA A 36 6.30 -0.72 14.64
CA ALA A 36 5.26 -0.59 13.63
C ALA A 36 3.92 -0.30 14.29
N THR A 37 3.25 0.77 13.86
CA THR A 37 1.89 1.10 14.29
C THR A 37 0.94 1.03 13.09
N PHE A 38 -0.07 0.17 13.17
CA PHE A 38 -1.11 0.04 12.16
C PHE A 38 -2.14 1.16 12.31
N LEU A 39 -2.31 2.00 11.29
CA LEU A 39 -3.11 3.22 11.37
C LEU A 39 -4.01 3.39 10.14
N PRO A 40 -5.27 3.84 10.34
CA PRO A 40 -6.05 4.46 9.27
C PRO A 40 -5.32 5.68 8.73
N LEU A 41 -5.41 5.89 7.42
CA LEU A 41 -4.76 7.00 6.76
C LEU A 41 -5.59 7.53 5.60
N GLN A 42 -5.24 8.74 5.20
CA GLN A 42 -5.65 9.30 3.92
C GLN A 42 -4.43 9.83 3.18
N TRP A 43 -4.46 9.66 1.86
CA TRP A 43 -3.56 10.38 0.96
C TRP A 43 -4.11 11.77 0.66
N VAL A 44 -3.23 12.76 0.61
CA VAL A 44 -3.54 14.16 0.28
C VAL A 44 -2.62 14.58 -0.85
N ASP A 45 -3.22 15.10 -1.92
CA ASP A 45 -2.49 15.76 -3.00
C ASP A 45 -1.93 17.11 -2.51
N ASP A 46 -0.63 17.30 -2.66
CA ASP A 46 0.06 18.56 -2.36
C ASP A 46 0.81 19.14 -3.58
N GLY A 47 0.51 18.62 -4.78
CA GLY A 47 1.16 19.00 -6.03
C GLY A 47 2.54 18.36 -6.24
N THR A 48 3.04 17.54 -5.31
CA THR A 48 4.25 16.73 -5.53
C THR A 48 3.91 15.41 -6.23
N LEU A 49 4.93 14.69 -6.71
CA LEU A 49 4.75 13.42 -7.42
C LEU A 49 4.02 12.36 -6.58
N TRP A 50 4.23 12.36 -5.27
CA TRP A 50 3.74 11.30 -4.38
C TRP A 50 2.72 11.79 -3.35
N GLY A 51 2.55 13.11 -3.16
CA GLY A 51 1.64 13.67 -2.17
C GLY A 51 2.10 13.42 -0.73
N ARG A 52 1.14 13.41 0.19
CA ARG A 52 1.36 13.20 1.63
C ARG A 52 0.41 12.14 2.18
N LEU A 53 0.83 11.49 3.26
CA LEU A 53 -0.02 10.62 4.06
C LEU A 53 -0.35 11.32 5.37
N ARG A 54 -1.65 11.42 5.69
CA ARG A 54 -2.14 11.96 6.97
C ARG A 54 -2.83 10.88 7.78
N MET A 55 -2.53 10.87 9.07
CA MET A 55 -3.09 10.00 10.09
C MET A 55 -3.22 10.78 11.40
N HIS A 56 -3.69 10.11 12.44
CA HIS A 56 -3.56 10.59 13.81
C HIS A 56 -3.31 9.42 14.76
N VAL A 57 -2.73 9.73 15.91
CA VAL A 57 -2.48 8.76 16.99
C VAL A 57 -3.00 9.32 18.30
N ALA A 58 -3.24 8.45 19.29
CA ALA A 58 -3.47 8.90 20.65
C ALA A 58 -2.25 9.72 21.14
N ARG A 59 -2.49 10.78 21.91
CA ARG A 59 -1.44 11.69 22.39
C ARG A 59 -0.35 11.01 23.22
N ASN A 60 -0.67 9.89 23.86
CA ASN A 60 0.27 9.09 24.64
C ASN A 60 1.02 8.02 23.81
N ASN A 61 0.81 7.97 22.49
CA ASN A 61 1.51 7.03 21.62
C ASN A 61 3.03 7.33 21.60
N PRO A 62 3.91 6.31 21.66
CA PRO A 62 5.37 6.47 21.62
C PRO A 62 5.88 7.34 20.46
N ILE A 63 5.23 7.30 19.28
CA ILE A 63 5.56 8.16 18.13
C ILE A 63 5.61 9.64 18.53
N VAL A 64 4.62 10.11 19.31
CA VAL A 64 4.54 11.52 19.74
C VAL A 64 5.74 11.88 20.61
N ARG A 65 6.06 11.03 21.59
CA ARG A 65 7.19 11.24 22.51
C ARG A 65 8.53 11.21 21.77
N ASP A 66 8.71 10.23 20.90
CA ASP A 66 10.01 9.89 20.32
C ASP A 66 10.37 10.79 19.15
N TYR A 67 9.38 11.28 18.40
CA TYR A 67 9.56 12.13 17.23
C TYR A 67 9.30 13.61 17.52
N GLY A 68 8.45 13.96 18.49
CA GLY A 68 8.19 15.36 18.87
C GLY A 68 9.39 16.08 19.50
N ARG A 69 10.48 15.37 19.79
CA ARG A 69 11.73 15.92 20.35
C ARG A 69 12.88 15.94 19.34
N ARG A 70 12.67 15.50 18.10
CA ARG A 70 13.72 15.38 17.07
C ARG A 70 13.62 16.56 16.10
N GLU A 71 14.75 17.22 15.88
CA GLU A 71 14.89 18.26 14.86
C GLU A 71 16.08 17.95 13.94
N PRO A 72 15.85 17.71 12.63
CA PRO A 72 14.55 17.53 11.98
C PRO A 72 13.84 16.25 12.45
N GLY A 73 12.51 16.21 12.30
CA GLY A 73 11.69 15.04 12.58
C GLY A 73 12.26 13.77 11.96
N GLY A 74 12.25 12.67 12.71
CA GLY A 74 12.85 11.42 12.24
C GLY A 74 12.20 10.92 10.93
N GLN A 75 12.94 10.10 10.19
CA GLN A 75 12.39 9.42 9.01
C GLN A 75 11.43 8.30 9.44
N ALA A 76 10.38 8.10 8.64
CA ALA A 76 9.41 7.02 8.78
C ALA A 76 9.29 6.22 7.47
N LEU A 77 8.87 4.97 7.60
CA LEU A 77 8.48 4.09 6.51
C LEU A 77 6.99 3.77 6.66
N VAL A 78 6.20 4.04 5.63
CA VAL A 78 4.81 3.59 5.54
C VAL A 78 4.72 2.40 4.59
N ILE A 79 4.17 1.28 5.08
CA ILE A 79 3.98 0.04 4.32
C ILE A 79 2.50 -0.10 3.96
N VAL A 80 2.19 0.17 2.69
CA VAL A 80 0.87 -0.10 2.11
C VAL A 80 0.90 -1.49 1.49
N ARG A 81 0.01 -2.37 1.95
CA ARG A 81 -0.17 -3.72 1.40
C ARG A 81 -1.28 -3.72 0.36
N GLY A 82 -1.01 -4.37 -0.77
CA GLY A 82 -2.01 -4.72 -1.76
C GLY A 82 -2.38 -6.21 -1.70
N PRO A 83 -3.05 -6.73 -2.73
CA PRO A 83 -3.45 -8.13 -2.81
C PRO A 83 -2.26 -9.07 -2.77
N ASP A 84 -2.46 -10.24 -2.18
CA ASP A 84 -1.47 -11.30 -2.09
C ASP A 84 -2.11 -12.70 -2.13
N GLU A 85 -1.32 -13.70 -2.48
CA GLU A 85 -1.78 -15.09 -2.44
C GLU A 85 -0.63 -16.11 -2.43
N TYR A 86 -0.95 -17.29 -1.91
CA TYR A 86 -0.13 -18.48 -2.12
C TYR A 86 -0.33 -19.05 -3.53
N VAL A 87 0.77 -19.34 -4.22
CA VAL A 87 0.79 -19.99 -5.53
C VAL A 87 1.30 -21.42 -5.38
N SER A 88 0.37 -22.37 -5.51
CA SER A 88 0.70 -23.79 -5.67
C SER A 88 1.11 -24.10 -7.11
N PRO A 89 2.20 -24.86 -7.33
CA PRO A 89 2.59 -25.30 -8.67
C PRO A 89 1.69 -26.42 -9.20
N ALA A 90 0.95 -27.14 -8.34
CA ALA A 90 0.11 -28.25 -8.76
C ALA A 90 -0.88 -27.80 -9.84
N GLY A 91 -1.03 -28.58 -10.91
CA GLY A 91 -1.92 -28.28 -12.05
C GLY A 91 -1.52 -27.07 -12.90
N LEU A 92 -0.31 -26.53 -12.74
CA LEU A 92 0.27 -25.61 -13.73
C LEU A 92 0.87 -26.42 -14.89
N PRO A 93 0.73 -25.98 -16.15
CA PRO A 93 1.35 -26.63 -17.30
C PRO A 93 2.85 -26.89 -17.10
N SER A 94 3.59 -25.93 -16.56
CA SER A 94 5.03 -26.11 -16.30
C SER A 94 5.35 -27.19 -15.23
N HIS A 95 4.44 -27.45 -14.29
CA HIS A 95 4.55 -28.55 -13.33
C HIS A 95 4.43 -29.89 -14.05
N GLU A 96 3.43 -30.04 -14.91
CA GLU A 96 3.17 -31.27 -15.67
C GLU A 96 4.26 -31.52 -16.73
N ASP A 97 4.70 -30.47 -17.42
CA ASP A 97 5.66 -30.57 -18.52
C ASP A 97 7.09 -30.86 -18.04
N THR A 98 7.52 -30.23 -16.94
CA THR A 98 8.94 -30.23 -16.54
C THR A 98 9.20 -30.64 -15.10
N GLY A 99 8.22 -30.53 -14.21
CA GLY A 99 8.41 -30.65 -12.76
C GLY A 99 9.33 -29.61 -12.13
N ARG A 100 9.92 -28.68 -12.92
CA ARG A 100 10.90 -27.69 -12.45
C ARG A 100 10.23 -26.41 -11.98
N VAL A 101 9.34 -26.55 -11.02
CA VAL A 101 8.59 -25.45 -10.42
C VAL A 101 8.50 -25.62 -8.91
N VAL A 102 8.41 -24.49 -8.21
CA VAL A 102 8.33 -24.42 -6.75
C VAL A 102 7.15 -23.54 -6.37
N PRO A 103 6.51 -23.80 -5.21
CA PRO A 103 5.52 -22.90 -4.66
C PRO A 103 6.12 -21.54 -4.31
N THR A 104 5.28 -20.52 -4.22
CA THR A 104 5.71 -19.16 -3.88
C THR A 104 4.54 -18.34 -3.34
N TRP A 105 4.83 -17.17 -2.78
CA TRP A 105 3.84 -16.11 -2.52
C TRP A 105 3.86 -15.04 -3.63
N ASN A 106 2.70 -14.68 -4.15
CA ASN A 106 2.49 -13.49 -4.97
C ASN A 106 1.96 -12.36 -4.10
N TYR A 107 2.38 -11.12 -4.34
CA TYR A 107 1.97 -9.97 -3.52
C TYR A 107 2.24 -8.63 -4.22
N VAL A 108 1.49 -7.61 -3.80
CA VAL A 108 1.78 -6.21 -4.05
C VAL A 108 2.10 -5.49 -2.74
N VAL A 109 3.16 -4.70 -2.75
CA VAL A 109 3.53 -3.85 -1.60
C VAL A 109 4.15 -2.54 -2.06
N VAL A 110 3.80 -1.45 -1.38
CA VAL A 110 4.38 -0.12 -1.58
C VAL A 110 4.98 0.36 -0.27
N HIS A 111 6.26 0.74 -0.31
CA HIS A 111 6.97 1.36 0.79
C HIS A 111 7.16 2.85 0.47
N ALA A 112 6.43 3.72 1.18
CA ALA A 112 6.60 5.16 1.11
C ALA A 112 7.50 5.64 2.26
N TYR A 113 8.39 6.59 2.00
CA TYR A 113 9.35 7.10 2.96
C TYR A 113 9.29 8.63 2.98
N GLY A 114 9.48 9.20 4.17
CA GLY A 114 9.57 10.64 4.35
C GLY A 114 9.76 11.02 5.82
N PRO A 115 9.93 12.31 6.12
CA PRO A 115 9.95 12.80 7.49
C PRO A 115 8.57 12.65 8.12
N LEU A 116 8.53 12.34 9.42
CA LEU A 116 7.31 12.33 10.20
C LEU A 116 7.13 13.69 10.88
N LEU A 117 6.02 14.35 10.55
CA LEU A 117 5.62 15.64 11.10
C LEU A 117 4.45 15.46 12.05
N LEU A 118 4.50 16.11 13.22
CA LEU A 118 3.42 16.08 14.21
C LEU A 118 2.62 17.38 14.15
N HIS A 119 1.29 17.25 14.24
CA HIS A 119 0.35 18.36 14.23
C HIS A 119 -0.51 18.34 15.49
N GLU A 120 -0.39 19.39 16.30
CA GLU A 120 -1.22 19.59 17.51
C GLU A 120 -2.26 20.71 17.33
N ASP A 121 -2.21 21.42 16.20
CA ASP A 121 -3.15 22.48 15.88
C ASP A 121 -4.58 21.93 15.75
N SER A 122 -5.52 22.55 16.48
CA SER A 122 -6.90 22.08 16.54
C SER A 122 -7.66 22.24 15.22
N VAL A 123 -7.30 23.24 14.40
CA VAL A 123 -7.93 23.46 13.09
C VAL A 123 -7.51 22.36 12.13
N TRP A 124 -6.21 22.08 12.06
CA TRP A 124 -5.65 20.97 11.27
C TRP A 124 -6.26 19.64 11.68
N LEU A 125 -6.33 19.37 13.00
CA LEU A 125 -6.88 18.12 13.53
C LEU A 125 -8.36 17.95 13.19
N ARG A 126 -9.16 19.02 13.32
CA ARG A 126 -10.59 18.99 12.97
C ARG A 126 -10.78 18.72 11.48
N GLU A 127 -10.03 19.40 10.63
CA GLU A 127 -10.07 19.19 9.18
C GLU A 127 -9.69 17.76 8.81
N HIS A 128 -8.58 17.25 9.35
CA HIS A 128 -8.12 15.89 9.09
C HIS A 128 -9.15 14.83 9.52
N VAL A 129 -9.69 14.94 10.74
CA VAL A 129 -10.68 13.98 11.26
C VAL A 129 -11.97 14.01 10.44
N ALA A 130 -12.43 15.20 10.04
CA ALA A 130 -13.62 15.33 9.19
C ALA A 130 -13.40 14.69 7.82
N GLN A 131 -12.29 14.99 7.13
CA GLN A 131 -11.96 14.41 5.83
C GLN A 131 -11.81 12.89 5.88
N LEU A 132 -11.16 12.39 6.93
CA LEU A 132 -10.96 10.95 7.11
C LEU A 132 -12.30 10.25 7.36
N SER A 133 -13.17 10.86 8.19
CA SER A 133 -14.53 10.35 8.44
C SER A 133 -15.35 10.35 7.14
N ASP A 134 -15.40 11.46 6.42
CA ASP A 134 -16.13 11.58 5.14
C ASP A 134 -15.64 10.52 4.12
N ARG A 135 -14.33 10.25 4.06
CA ARG A 135 -13.75 9.20 3.21
C ARG A 135 -14.26 7.81 3.58
N PHE A 136 -14.29 7.46 4.85
CA PHE A 136 -14.70 6.12 5.29
C PHE A 136 -16.20 5.91 5.33
N GLU A 137 -16.96 6.97 5.52
CA GLU A 137 -18.42 6.95 5.45
C GLU A 137 -18.92 6.98 3.99
N SER A 138 -18.05 7.33 3.03
CA SER A 138 -18.39 7.33 1.61
C SER A 138 -18.90 5.95 1.16
N GLY A 139 -20.13 5.91 0.64
CA GLY A 139 -20.81 4.68 0.24
C GLY A 139 -21.80 4.12 1.27
N SER A 140 -21.84 4.64 2.49
CA SER A 140 -22.92 4.37 3.45
C SER A 140 -24.20 5.12 3.05
N SER A 141 -25.36 4.49 3.27
CA SER A 141 -26.67 5.15 3.14
C SER A 141 -26.97 6.09 4.30
N GLU A 142 -26.34 5.87 5.45
CA GLU A 142 -26.44 6.69 6.66
C GLU A 142 -25.03 7.13 7.02
N GLN A 143 -24.61 8.27 6.50
CA GLN A 143 -23.26 8.80 6.70
C GLN A 143 -23.19 9.57 8.01
N TRP A 144 -22.25 9.21 8.87
CA TRP A 144 -21.93 9.99 10.05
C TRP A 144 -20.99 11.15 9.71
N ARG A 145 -21.29 12.35 10.20
CA ARG A 145 -20.42 13.53 10.09
C ARG A 145 -19.91 13.94 11.46
N THR A 146 -18.72 14.53 11.50
CA THR A 146 -18.15 15.05 12.74
C THR A 146 -19.06 16.08 13.42
N ASP A 147 -19.81 16.87 12.65
CA ASP A 147 -20.75 17.87 13.16
C ASP A 147 -22.08 17.26 13.67
N ASP A 148 -22.33 15.96 13.49
CA ASP A 148 -23.47 15.26 14.09
C ASP A 148 -23.27 15.01 15.60
N ALA A 149 -22.02 15.10 16.08
CA ALA A 149 -21.69 15.02 17.50
C ALA A 149 -21.64 16.42 18.15
N PRO A 150 -21.91 16.52 19.47
CA PRO A 150 -21.77 17.78 20.21
C PRO A 150 -20.37 18.40 20.06
N GLY A 151 -20.31 19.71 19.79
CA GLY A 151 -19.05 20.39 19.51
C GLY A 151 -18.03 20.31 20.65
N ASP A 152 -18.48 20.44 21.90
CA ASP A 152 -17.67 20.31 23.11
C ASP A 152 -17.08 18.90 23.28
N PHE A 153 -17.85 17.88 22.88
CA PHE A 153 -17.40 16.50 22.84
C PHE A 153 -16.31 16.29 21.79
N ILE A 154 -16.50 16.78 20.56
CA ILE A 154 -15.49 16.70 19.49
C ILE A 154 -14.20 17.42 19.90
N GLU A 155 -14.30 18.65 20.41
CA GLU A 155 -13.13 19.40 20.89
C GLU A 155 -12.35 18.64 21.97
N LYS A 156 -13.06 17.95 22.88
CA LYS A 156 -12.44 17.08 23.88
C LYS A 156 -11.71 15.89 23.25
N MET A 157 -12.30 15.26 22.24
CA MET A 157 -11.67 14.14 21.54
C MET A 157 -10.44 14.58 20.73
N LEU A 158 -10.50 15.73 20.06
CA LEU A 158 -9.36 16.29 19.31
C LEU A 158 -8.16 16.55 20.23
N ARG A 159 -8.37 16.99 21.48
CA ARG A 159 -7.29 17.14 22.46
C ARG A 159 -6.61 15.82 22.84
N ALA A 160 -7.27 14.69 22.66
CA ALA A 160 -6.74 13.37 23.01
C ALA A 160 -5.85 12.76 21.91
N VAL A 161 -5.80 13.37 20.72
CA VAL A 161 -5.02 12.89 19.58
C VAL A 161 -3.96 13.91 19.15
N VAL A 162 -3.01 13.42 18.36
CA VAL A 162 -1.99 14.20 17.66
C VAL A 162 -1.99 13.75 16.19
N GLY A 163 -2.01 14.73 15.30
CA GLY A 163 -1.94 14.51 13.86
C GLY A 163 -0.56 14.07 13.45
N VAL A 164 -0.49 13.17 12.48
CA VAL A 164 0.76 12.68 11.88
C VAL A 164 0.68 12.93 10.39
N GLU A 165 1.67 13.60 9.83
CA GLU A 165 1.81 13.80 8.39
C GLU A 165 3.17 13.30 7.92
N ILE A 166 3.17 12.58 6.80
CA ILE A 166 4.39 12.08 6.14
C ILE A 166 4.36 12.57 4.68
N PRO A 167 5.06 13.68 4.36
CA PRO A 167 5.32 14.07 2.98
C PRO A 167 6.19 13.00 2.32
N ILE A 168 5.73 12.44 1.20
CA ILE A 168 6.40 11.27 0.60
C ILE A 168 7.58 11.73 -0.26
N GLU A 169 8.80 11.44 0.19
CA GLU A 169 10.04 11.81 -0.51
C GLU A 169 10.53 10.69 -1.44
N ARG A 170 10.24 9.43 -1.09
CA ARG A 170 10.72 8.27 -1.84
C ARG A 170 9.74 7.13 -1.74
N VAL A 171 9.55 6.43 -2.86
CA VAL A 171 8.74 5.21 -2.92
C VAL A 171 9.56 4.04 -3.45
N VAL A 172 9.33 2.85 -2.89
CA VAL A 172 9.80 1.59 -3.44
C VAL A 172 8.62 0.63 -3.47
N ALA A 173 8.20 0.21 -4.66
CA ALA A 173 7.04 -0.65 -4.84
C ALA A 173 7.41 -1.94 -5.59
N LYS A 174 6.66 -3.01 -5.30
CA LYS A 174 6.87 -4.32 -5.92
C LYS A 174 5.54 -5.00 -6.15
N CYS A 175 5.32 -5.42 -7.40
CA CYS A 175 4.25 -6.33 -7.77
C CYS A 175 4.90 -7.65 -8.21
N LYS A 176 4.92 -8.65 -7.33
CA LYS A 176 5.41 -10.00 -7.64
C LYS A 176 4.20 -10.89 -7.88
N PHE A 177 3.82 -11.04 -9.15
CA PHE A 177 2.58 -11.70 -9.57
C PHE A 177 2.80 -12.58 -10.82
N ALA A 178 3.84 -13.41 -10.82
CA ALA A 178 4.14 -14.37 -11.89
C ALA A 178 4.45 -13.80 -13.30
N GLN A 179 4.83 -12.52 -13.43
CA GLN A 179 5.28 -11.89 -14.70
C GLN A 179 6.42 -12.66 -15.40
N ASN A 180 7.21 -13.42 -14.65
CA ASN A 180 8.34 -14.20 -15.14
C ASN A 180 7.99 -15.65 -15.53
N LYS A 181 6.74 -16.07 -15.38
CA LYS A 181 6.26 -17.43 -15.71
C LYS A 181 5.83 -17.54 -17.18
N ALA A 182 5.50 -18.77 -17.60
CA ALA A 182 4.93 -18.98 -18.92
C ALA A 182 3.52 -18.36 -18.97
N PRO A 183 3.08 -17.78 -20.12
CA PRO A 183 1.73 -17.24 -20.25
C PRO A 183 0.62 -18.25 -19.93
N SER A 184 0.85 -19.53 -20.24
CA SER A 184 -0.07 -20.63 -19.92
C SER A 184 -0.27 -20.84 -18.42
N ASP A 185 0.80 -20.74 -17.63
CA ASP A 185 0.73 -20.81 -16.17
C ASP A 185 -0.06 -19.62 -15.62
N VAL A 186 0.24 -18.41 -16.09
CA VAL A 186 -0.45 -17.18 -15.65
C VAL A 186 -1.94 -17.26 -15.94
N GLN A 187 -2.35 -17.82 -17.08
CA GLN A 187 -3.76 -18.04 -17.40
C GLN A 187 -4.46 -19.02 -16.44
N VAL A 188 -3.76 -20.07 -15.98
CA VAL A 188 -4.30 -20.96 -14.95
C VAL A 188 -4.46 -20.22 -13.63
N LEU A 189 -3.48 -19.41 -13.23
CA LEU A 189 -3.55 -18.63 -12.00
C LEU A 189 -4.68 -17.60 -12.05
N LEU A 190 -4.87 -16.91 -13.17
CA LEU A 190 -6.01 -16.02 -13.41
C LEU A 190 -7.34 -16.74 -13.20
N ARG A 191 -7.55 -17.89 -13.87
CA ARG A 191 -8.79 -18.67 -13.72
C ARG A 191 -9.01 -19.14 -12.29
N ARG A 192 -7.93 -19.45 -11.56
CA ARG A 192 -8.03 -19.82 -10.14
C ARG A 192 -8.49 -18.63 -9.29
N ALA A 193 -7.93 -17.44 -9.49
CA ALA A 193 -8.38 -16.24 -8.80
C ALA A 193 -9.86 -15.95 -9.10
N GLU A 194 -10.25 -15.99 -10.38
CA GLU A 194 -11.65 -15.81 -10.81
C GLU A 194 -12.59 -16.85 -10.19
N SER A 195 -12.20 -18.13 -10.15
CA SER A 195 -13.01 -19.19 -9.55
C SER A 195 -13.22 -19.05 -8.04
N ARG A 196 -12.32 -18.34 -7.35
CA ARG A 196 -12.44 -18.02 -5.93
C ARG A 196 -13.18 -16.70 -5.67
N GLY A 197 -13.56 -15.97 -6.73
CA GLY A 197 -14.12 -14.62 -6.60
C GLY A 197 -13.11 -13.57 -6.17
N ASP A 198 -11.81 -13.85 -6.28
CA ASP A 198 -10.73 -12.94 -5.90
C ASP A 198 -10.43 -11.97 -7.06
N GLU A 199 -11.30 -10.97 -7.23
CA GLU A 199 -11.20 -10.03 -8.35
C GLU A 199 -9.93 -9.18 -8.28
N GLN A 200 -9.41 -8.90 -7.08
CA GLN A 200 -8.19 -8.12 -6.93
C GLN A 200 -6.97 -8.86 -7.50
N CYS A 201 -6.78 -10.14 -7.15
CA CYS A 201 -5.72 -10.95 -7.75
C CYS A 201 -5.97 -11.21 -9.24
N ALA A 202 -7.23 -11.44 -9.64
CA ALA A 202 -7.58 -11.65 -11.04
C ALA A 202 -7.22 -10.44 -11.92
N ALA A 203 -7.53 -9.22 -11.47
CA ALA A 203 -7.16 -7.99 -12.17
C ALA A 203 -5.64 -7.88 -12.35
N ILE A 204 -4.85 -8.15 -11.30
CA ILE A 204 -3.39 -8.11 -11.43
C ILE A 204 -2.86 -9.15 -12.44
N TYR A 205 -3.41 -10.37 -12.43
CA TYR A 205 -3.00 -11.36 -13.43
C TYR A 205 -3.35 -10.94 -14.85
N ARG A 206 -4.55 -10.38 -15.04
CA ARG A 206 -5.10 -9.97 -16.32
C ARG A 206 -4.34 -8.78 -16.90
N ASP A 207 -4.08 -7.77 -16.09
CA ASP A 207 -3.63 -6.45 -16.54
C ASP A 207 -2.11 -6.27 -16.41
N VAL A 208 -1.46 -7.03 -15.51
CA VAL A 208 -0.01 -6.91 -15.27
C VAL A 208 0.73 -8.19 -15.66
N ALA A 209 0.34 -9.34 -15.09
CA ALA A 209 1.13 -10.56 -15.21
C ALA A 209 1.12 -11.14 -16.62
N LEU A 210 -0.07 -11.28 -17.21
CA LEU A 210 -0.24 -11.93 -18.51
C LEU A 210 0.38 -11.13 -19.65
N PRO A 211 0.21 -9.78 -19.74
CA PRO A 211 0.91 -8.97 -20.72
C PRO A 211 2.44 -9.08 -20.58
N ALA A 212 2.97 -8.99 -19.36
CA ALA A 212 4.42 -9.10 -19.12
C ALA A 212 4.98 -10.48 -19.50
N ALA A 213 4.28 -11.55 -19.13
CA ALA A 213 4.68 -12.92 -19.47
C ALA A 213 4.68 -13.15 -21.00
N ARG A 214 3.68 -12.61 -21.71
CA ARG A 214 3.60 -12.69 -23.18
C ARG A 214 4.74 -11.94 -23.85
N ALA A 215 5.00 -10.70 -23.43
CA ALA A 215 6.09 -9.88 -23.96
C ALA A 215 7.44 -10.60 -23.79
N ARG A 216 7.71 -11.11 -22.58
CA ARG A 216 8.92 -11.89 -22.29
C ARG A 216 9.03 -13.13 -23.17
N ALA A 217 7.96 -13.89 -23.32
CA ALA A 217 7.96 -15.10 -24.16
C ALA A 217 8.23 -14.77 -25.64
N GLN A 218 7.73 -13.64 -26.14
CA GLN A 218 8.01 -13.17 -27.50
C GLN A 218 9.49 -12.80 -27.67
N THR A 219 10.07 -12.05 -26.74
CA THR A 219 11.51 -11.71 -26.75
C THR A 219 12.40 -12.95 -26.74
N LEU A 220 12.07 -13.96 -25.93
CA LEU A 220 12.84 -15.21 -25.91
C LEU A 220 12.73 -16.01 -27.22
N ARG A 221 11.61 -15.93 -27.93
CA ARG A 221 11.44 -16.57 -29.23
C ARG A 221 12.24 -15.85 -30.32
N SER A 222 12.31 -14.52 -30.31
CA SER A 222 13.10 -13.78 -31.31
C SER A 222 14.60 -14.04 -31.15
N LEU A 223 15.10 -14.09 -29.92
CA LEU A 223 16.50 -14.42 -29.62
C LEU A 223 16.93 -15.84 -30.00
N ARG A 224 15.99 -16.77 -30.18
CA ARG A 224 16.28 -18.15 -30.62
C ARG A 224 16.27 -18.30 -32.14
N ARG A 225 15.80 -17.28 -32.87
CA ARG A 225 15.65 -17.28 -34.33
C ARG A 225 16.70 -16.44 -35.05
N GLY A 226 17.47 -15.62 -34.34
CA GLY A 226 18.63 -14.89 -34.84
C GLY A 226 19.90 -15.51 -34.30
#